data_AF-A0A7J8ZGP6-F1
#
_entry.id   AF-A0A7J8ZGP6-F1
#
_cell.length_a   1.000
_cell.length_b   1.000
_cell.length_c   1.000
_cell.angle_alpha   90.00
_cell.angle_beta   90.00
_cell.angle_gamma   90.00
#
_symmetry.space_group_name_H-M   'P 1'
#
loop_
_entity.id
_entity.type
_entity.pdbx_description
1 polymer ?
#
loop_
_entity_poly.entity_id
_entity_poly.type
_entity_poly.pdbx_seq_one_letter_code
_entity_poly.pdbx_strand_id
1 'polypeptide(L)'
;HHVLELKLGLCDSYQHELGLCDSYQLPKIRVFSWRVGHNILPTYDNISRIRQNFSKNCPRCKSREETLIHALEDCPSARAFLTFGDYERCIDWLEDVLRALDVKAAADFFTLLWNCWNNRNKLVFHGKDDEARVINFDAAVLHRRMGFGVITRDSDGFVIGGSSGFNDKLMKADWAEMEAFDESLKMASNLNISKVIFESDCANLVNKVKKMGLDITIMGCCVNEACKIFDNFDLVKINWTNSSSNRVEDFLCKFAVHNRCNWSFKMDYPSEIHDIVMNEAIN
;
A
#
# COMPACT_ATOMS: atom_id res chain seq x y z
N HIS A 1 -4.10 -21.70 -9.81
CA HIS A 1 -4.07 -21.33 -8.39
C HIS A 1 -3.31 -22.33 -7.51
N HIS A 2 -3.69 -23.61 -7.47
CA HIS A 2 -3.15 -24.56 -6.47
C HIS A 2 -1.63 -24.83 -6.60
N VAL A 3 -1.10 -24.93 -7.82
CA VAL A 3 0.35 -25.15 -8.06
C VAL A 3 1.19 -23.97 -7.58
N LEU A 4 0.70 -22.75 -7.81
CA LEU A 4 1.32 -21.51 -7.32
C LEU A 4 1.35 -21.47 -5.80
N GLU A 5 0.22 -21.78 -5.15
CA GLU A 5 0.12 -21.81 -3.70
C GLU A 5 1.07 -22.81 -3.05
N LEU A 6 1.17 -24.02 -3.61
CA LEU A 6 2.04 -25.07 -3.12
C LEU A 6 3.53 -24.72 -3.27
N LYS A 7 3.95 -24.19 -4.43
CA LYS A 7 5.36 -23.89 -4.69
C LYS A 7 5.85 -22.61 -4.02
N LEU A 8 4.97 -21.64 -3.82
CA LEU A 8 5.31 -20.33 -3.25
C LEU A 8 4.98 -20.20 -1.76
N GLY A 9 4.39 -21.23 -1.15
CA GLY A 9 3.98 -21.19 0.26
C GLY A 9 2.97 -20.08 0.53
N LEU A 10 2.06 -19.84 -0.41
CA LEU A 10 1.08 -18.74 -0.35
C LEU A 10 -0.26 -19.14 0.27
N CYS A 11 -0.41 -20.38 0.74
CA CYS A 11 -1.61 -20.86 1.41
C CYS A 11 -1.45 -20.77 2.94
N ASP A 12 -2.36 -20.05 3.60
CA ASP A 12 -2.36 -19.86 5.06
C ASP A 12 -2.43 -21.18 5.85
N SER A 13 -3.00 -22.24 5.26
CA SER A 13 -3.10 -23.56 5.89
C SER A 13 -1.85 -24.44 5.76
N TYR A 14 -0.88 -24.07 4.92
CA TYR A 14 0.33 -24.88 4.62
C TYR A 14 1.64 -24.22 5.05
N GLN A 15 1.61 -23.04 5.69
CA GLN A 15 2.83 -22.35 6.15
C GLN A 15 3.67 -23.19 7.14
N HIS A 16 3.08 -24.21 7.78
CA HIS A 16 3.78 -25.05 8.76
C HIS A 16 4.52 -26.27 8.18
N GLU A 17 4.26 -26.68 6.92
CA GLU A 17 4.80 -27.94 6.36
C GLU A 17 5.76 -27.79 5.17
N LEU A 18 5.94 -26.59 4.59
CA LEU A 18 6.89 -26.38 3.48
C LEU A 18 7.73 -25.11 3.68
N GLY A 19 8.55 -25.08 4.73
CA GLY A 19 9.56 -24.04 5.00
C GLY A 19 10.70 -23.95 3.96
N LEU A 20 10.55 -24.54 2.78
CA LEU A 20 11.56 -24.53 1.72
C LEU A 20 11.54 -23.20 0.96
N CYS A 21 10.38 -22.66 0.55
CA CYS A 21 10.32 -21.39 -0.21
C CYS A 21 10.72 -20.17 0.63
N ASP A 22 10.42 -20.20 1.93
CA ASP A 22 10.74 -19.11 2.88
C ASP A 22 12.25 -18.86 3.01
N SER A 23 13.07 -19.88 2.77
CA SER A 23 14.53 -19.78 2.81
C SER A 23 15.15 -19.16 1.56
N TYR A 24 14.45 -19.18 0.42
CA TYR A 24 15.02 -18.77 -0.88
C TYR A 24 14.52 -17.42 -1.40
N GLN A 25 13.47 -16.84 -0.81
CA GLN A 25 12.82 -15.65 -1.38
C GLN A 25 12.55 -14.55 -0.36
N LEU A 26 12.94 -13.33 -0.70
CA LEU A 26 12.72 -12.15 0.13
C LEU A 26 11.21 -11.93 0.37
N PRO A 27 10.79 -11.51 1.58
CA PRO A 27 9.36 -11.29 1.91
C PRO A 27 8.62 -10.40 0.89
N LYS A 28 9.26 -9.33 0.42
CA LYS A 28 8.68 -8.43 -0.60
C LYS A 28 8.37 -9.12 -1.94
N ILE A 29 9.17 -10.11 -2.33
CA ILE A 29 8.97 -10.85 -3.58
C ILE A 29 7.85 -11.86 -3.39
N ARG A 30 7.72 -12.49 -2.21
CA ARG A 30 6.59 -13.38 -1.90
C ARG A 30 5.25 -12.66 -2.03
N VAL A 31 5.14 -11.46 -1.45
CA VAL A 31 3.95 -10.60 -1.57
C VAL A 31 3.67 -10.25 -3.03
N PHE A 32 4.72 -9.92 -3.79
CA PHE A 32 4.58 -9.70 -5.22
C PHE A 32 4.05 -10.94 -5.95
N SER A 33 4.62 -12.12 -5.70
CA SER A 33 4.20 -13.37 -6.34
C SER A 33 2.73 -13.69 -6.03
N TRP A 34 2.30 -13.44 -4.79
CA TRP A 34 0.89 -13.53 -4.39
C TRP A 34 0.01 -12.59 -5.22
N ARG A 35 0.39 -11.31 -5.33
CA ARG A 35 -0.35 -10.32 -6.13
C ARG A 35 -0.43 -10.67 -7.60
N VAL A 36 0.64 -11.24 -8.15
CA VAL A 36 0.67 -11.76 -9.51
C VAL A 36 -0.35 -12.90 -9.65
N GLY A 37 -0.33 -13.87 -8.74
CA GLY A 37 -1.27 -15.00 -8.74
C GLY A 37 -2.74 -14.56 -8.65
N HIS A 38 -3.02 -13.49 -7.91
CA HIS A 38 -4.37 -12.94 -7.78
C HIS A 38 -4.76 -11.91 -8.86
N ASN A 39 -3.85 -11.59 -9.79
CA ASN A 39 -4.06 -10.57 -10.83
C ASN A 39 -4.44 -9.18 -10.27
N ILE A 40 -3.86 -8.80 -9.13
CA ILE A 40 -4.15 -7.53 -8.43
C ILE A 40 -2.99 -6.52 -8.51
N LEU A 41 -1.96 -6.79 -9.31
CA LEU A 41 -0.95 -5.78 -9.56
C LEU A 41 -1.56 -4.58 -10.30
N PRO A 42 -1.06 -3.35 -10.05
CA PRO A 42 -1.59 -2.14 -10.67
C PRO A 42 -1.09 -1.97 -12.11
N THR A 43 -1.54 -2.86 -12.99
CA THR A 43 -1.40 -2.72 -14.43
C THR A 43 -2.36 -1.64 -14.94
N TYR A 44 -2.07 -1.02 -16.09
CA TYR A 44 -2.96 0.01 -16.62
C TYR A 44 -4.34 -0.53 -16.99
N ASP A 45 -4.50 -1.80 -17.39
CA ASP A 45 -5.82 -2.43 -17.51
C ASP A 45 -6.56 -2.42 -16.17
N ASN A 46 -5.95 -2.95 -15.10
CA ASN A 46 -6.55 -2.98 -13.76
C ASN A 46 -6.88 -1.56 -13.24
N ILE A 47 -5.97 -0.60 -13.42
CA ILE A 47 -6.20 0.79 -13.03
C ILE A 47 -7.31 1.41 -13.86
N SER A 48 -7.42 1.13 -15.16
CA SER A 48 -8.47 1.71 -16.02
C SER A 48 -9.88 1.21 -15.70
N ARG A 49 -10.00 0.03 -15.09
CA ARG A 49 -11.27 -0.49 -14.57
C ARG A 49 -11.73 0.28 -13.33
N ILE A 50 -10.78 0.95 -12.69
CA ILE A 50 -10.97 1.70 -11.46
C ILE A 50 -11.10 3.19 -11.79
N ARG A 51 -10.10 3.80 -12.43
CA ARG A 51 -10.06 5.21 -12.80
C ARG A 51 -10.58 5.46 -14.20
N GLN A 52 -11.68 6.21 -14.30
CA GLN A 52 -12.23 6.66 -15.58
C GLN A 52 -11.20 7.52 -16.34
N ASN A 53 -11.17 7.37 -17.67
CA ASN A 53 -10.23 8.06 -18.58
C ASN A 53 -8.74 7.75 -18.37
N PHE A 54 -8.40 6.71 -17.60
CA PHE A 54 -7.01 6.27 -17.48
C PHE A 54 -6.56 5.52 -18.75
N SER A 55 -5.33 5.79 -19.20
CA SER A 55 -4.77 5.11 -20.38
C SER A 55 -4.63 3.63 -20.11
N LYS A 56 -5.16 2.79 -21.01
CA LYS A 56 -4.93 1.34 -21.02
C LYS A 56 -3.60 0.93 -21.64
N ASN A 57 -2.98 1.81 -22.43
CA ASN A 57 -1.78 1.50 -23.19
C ASN A 57 -0.56 1.30 -22.30
N CYS A 58 0.16 0.19 -22.52
CA CYS A 58 1.36 -0.18 -21.79
C CYS A 58 2.38 0.96 -21.73
N PRO A 59 2.85 1.35 -20.54
CA PRO A 59 3.78 2.45 -20.39
C PRO A 59 5.14 2.19 -21.04
N ARG A 60 5.51 0.93 -21.28
CA ARG A 60 6.78 0.55 -21.92
C ARG A 60 6.69 0.53 -23.44
N CYS A 61 5.76 -0.24 -24.02
CA CYS A 61 5.68 -0.42 -25.48
C CYS A 61 4.72 0.54 -26.16
N LYS A 62 3.76 1.13 -25.42
CA LYS A 62 2.69 2.03 -25.91
C LYS A 62 1.79 1.45 -27.01
N SER A 63 1.96 0.18 -27.38
CA SER A 63 1.34 -0.43 -28.56
C SER A 63 0.18 -1.38 -28.25
N ARG A 64 0.09 -1.89 -27.01
CA ARG A 64 -0.96 -2.80 -26.55
C ARG A 64 -1.48 -2.36 -25.18
N GLU A 65 -2.66 -2.84 -24.82
CA GLU A 65 -3.19 -2.73 -23.47
C GLU A 65 -2.28 -3.43 -22.46
N GLU A 66 -2.03 -2.79 -21.32
CA GLU A 66 -1.22 -3.38 -20.24
C GLU A 66 -2.08 -4.32 -19.39
N THR A 67 -2.33 -5.52 -19.90
CA THR A 67 -2.79 -6.64 -19.06
C THR A 67 -1.63 -7.14 -18.20
N LEU A 68 -1.91 -7.96 -17.18
CA LEU A 68 -0.84 -8.56 -16.36
C LEU A 68 0.09 -9.46 -17.18
N ILE A 69 -0.47 -10.31 -18.05
CA ILE A 69 0.34 -11.15 -18.95
C ILE A 69 1.19 -10.27 -19.86
N HIS A 70 0.65 -9.17 -20.39
CA HIS A 70 1.44 -8.25 -21.19
C HIS A 70 2.57 -7.59 -20.38
N ALA A 71 2.26 -7.15 -19.16
CA ALA A 71 3.23 -6.50 -18.28
C ALA A 71 4.38 -7.44 -17.86
N LEU A 72 4.13 -8.74 -17.74
CA LEU A 72 5.15 -9.68 -17.27
C LEU A 72 5.80 -10.49 -18.38
N GLU A 73 5.09 -10.78 -19.48
CA GLU A 73 5.52 -11.71 -20.53
C GLU A 73 5.48 -11.04 -21.91
N ASP A 74 4.32 -10.63 -22.44
CA ASP A 74 4.20 -10.30 -23.88
C ASP A 74 4.94 -9.02 -24.29
N CYS A 75 5.13 -8.08 -23.34
CA CYS A 75 5.72 -6.78 -23.66
C CYS A 75 7.14 -6.99 -24.19
N PRO A 76 7.51 -6.41 -25.35
CA PRO A 76 8.85 -6.53 -25.90
C PRO A 76 9.98 -6.19 -24.91
N SER A 77 9.72 -5.27 -23.98
CA SER A 77 10.64 -4.89 -22.90
C SER A 77 10.79 -5.95 -21.81
N ALA A 78 9.79 -6.80 -21.58
CA ALA A 78 9.82 -7.95 -20.67
C ALA A 78 10.41 -9.20 -21.35
N ARG A 79 10.08 -9.39 -22.64
CA ARG A 79 10.45 -10.54 -23.47
C ARG A 79 11.94 -10.81 -23.61
N ALA A 80 12.81 -9.83 -23.35
CA ALA A 80 14.25 -10.03 -23.44
C ALA A 80 14.80 -11.10 -22.48
N PHE A 81 14.01 -11.54 -21.48
CA PHE A 81 14.50 -12.40 -20.40
C PHE A 81 13.61 -13.63 -20.06
N LEU A 82 12.50 -13.89 -20.76
CA LEU A 82 11.50 -14.90 -20.34
C LEU A 82 11.08 -15.88 -21.45
N THR A 83 10.61 -17.07 -21.04
CA THR A 83 10.06 -18.11 -21.92
C THR A 83 8.66 -17.75 -22.42
N PHE A 84 8.44 -17.92 -23.73
CA PHE A 84 7.23 -17.47 -24.42
C PHE A 84 6.16 -18.56 -24.51
N GLY A 85 4.90 -18.15 -24.46
CA GLY A 85 3.75 -18.99 -24.84
C GLY A 85 2.52 -18.14 -25.14
N ASP A 86 1.58 -18.71 -25.89
CA ASP A 86 0.35 -18.02 -26.29
C ASP A 86 -0.72 -18.22 -25.21
N TYR A 87 -0.69 -17.36 -24.17
CA TYR A 87 -1.57 -17.46 -23.01
C TYR A 87 -2.47 -16.23 -22.89
N GLU A 88 -3.78 -16.45 -22.73
CA GLU A 88 -4.72 -15.34 -22.47
C GLU A 88 -4.63 -14.83 -21.03
N ARG A 89 -4.39 -15.72 -20.06
CA ARG A 89 -4.33 -15.37 -18.63
C ARG A 89 -2.95 -15.63 -18.06
N CYS A 90 -2.45 -14.66 -17.30
CA CYS A 90 -1.16 -14.76 -16.62
C CYS A 90 -1.06 -15.98 -15.69
N ILE A 91 -2.17 -16.39 -15.08
CA ILE A 91 -2.20 -17.53 -14.17
C ILE A 91 -1.89 -18.86 -14.88
N ASP A 92 -2.39 -19.03 -16.10
CA ASP A 92 -2.22 -20.28 -16.86
C ASP A 92 -0.74 -20.44 -17.27
N TRP A 93 -0.15 -19.35 -17.76
CA TRP A 93 1.28 -19.26 -18.05
C TRP A 93 2.14 -19.61 -16.83
N LEU A 94 1.83 -19.01 -15.68
CA LEU A 94 2.60 -19.25 -14.45
C LEU A 94 2.49 -20.70 -13.97
N GLU A 95 1.31 -21.32 -14.05
CA GLU A 95 1.17 -22.72 -13.68
C GLU A 95 2.01 -23.64 -14.54
N ASP A 96 2.05 -23.43 -15.86
CA ASP A 96 2.83 -24.25 -16.77
C ASP A 96 4.33 -24.10 -16.54
N VAL A 97 4.82 -22.86 -16.41
CA VAL A 97 6.23 -22.60 -16.06
C VAL A 97 6.55 -23.26 -14.73
N LEU A 98 5.71 -23.09 -13.71
CA LEU A 98 5.96 -23.64 -12.39
C LEU A 98 5.88 -25.15 -12.34
N ARG A 99 5.11 -25.83 -13.19
CA ARG A 99 5.16 -27.31 -13.29
C ARG A 99 6.55 -27.81 -13.69
N ALA A 100 7.28 -27.05 -14.50
CA ALA A 100 8.60 -27.43 -15.01
C ALA A 100 9.77 -27.05 -14.08
N LEU A 101 9.60 -26.10 -13.17
CA LEU A 101 10.69 -25.60 -12.32
C LEU A 101 10.75 -26.30 -10.96
N ASP A 102 11.96 -26.50 -10.41
CA ASP A 102 12.11 -26.82 -8.99
C ASP A 102 11.85 -25.58 -8.11
N VAL A 103 11.83 -25.76 -6.78
CA VAL A 103 11.50 -24.68 -5.82
C VAL A 103 12.50 -23.52 -5.89
N LYS A 104 13.79 -23.81 -6.11
CA LYS A 104 14.82 -22.77 -6.18
C LYS A 104 14.72 -21.99 -7.49
N ALA A 105 14.56 -22.68 -8.61
CA ALA A 105 14.36 -22.08 -9.92
C ALA A 105 13.07 -21.26 -9.98
N ALA A 106 12.00 -21.70 -9.30
CA ALA A 106 10.77 -20.91 -9.15
C ALA A 106 11.01 -19.60 -8.38
N ALA A 107 11.79 -19.63 -7.29
CA ALA A 107 12.16 -18.42 -6.54
C ALA A 107 13.00 -17.45 -7.38
N ASP A 108 13.97 -17.97 -8.14
CA ASP A 108 14.79 -17.20 -9.07
C ASP A 108 13.92 -16.57 -10.19
N PHE A 109 12.96 -17.33 -10.73
CA PHE A 109 12.01 -16.88 -11.74
C PHE A 109 11.13 -15.72 -11.25
N PHE A 110 10.54 -15.83 -10.05
CA PHE A 110 9.76 -14.71 -9.48
C PHE A 110 10.62 -13.49 -9.14
N THR A 111 11.90 -13.69 -8.83
CA THR A 111 12.84 -12.58 -8.68
C THR A 111 13.06 -11.85 -10.02
N LEU A 112 13.12 -12.57 -11.14
CA LEU A 112 13.16 -11.97 -12.48
C LEU A 112 11.88 -11.21 -12.80
N LEU A 113 10.70 -11.79 -12.51
CA LEU A 113 9.41 -11.10 -12.70
C LEU A 113 9.32 -9.83 -11.85
N TRP A 114 9.78 -9.88 -10.60
CA TRP A 114 9.86 -8.72 -9.72
C TRP A 114 10.77 -7.63 -10.27
N ASN A 115 11.92 -8.00 -10.83
CA ASN A 115 12.83 -7.05 -11.48
C ASN A 115 12.21 -6.43 -12.74
N CYS A 116 11.50 -7.22 -13.55
CA CYS A 116 10.76 -6.74 -14.71
C CYS A 116 9.68 -5.72 -14.30
N TRP A 117 8.89 -6.06 -13.28
CA TRP A 117 7.88 -5.19 -12.69
C TRP A 117 8.48 -3.88 -12.15
N ASN A 118 9.59 -3.97 -11.40
CA ASN A 118 10.27 -2.79 -10.89
C ASN A 118 10.87 -1.92 -11.99
N ASN A 119 11.40 -2.51 -13.06
CA ASN A 119 11.89 -1.74 -14.20
C ASN A 119 10.76 -0.97 -14.88
N ARG A 120 9.59 -1.61 -15.06
CA ARG A 120 8.37 -0.92 -15.51
C ARG A 120 7.99 0.20 -14.55
N ASN A 121 7.98 -0.06 -13.25
CA ASN A 121 7.62 0.94 -12.23
C ASN A 121 8.59 2.13 -12.26
N LYS A 122 9.90 1.90 -12.39
CA LYS A 122 10.87 2.99 -12.56
C LYS A 122 10.54 3.90 -13.74
N LEU A 123 10.02 3.36 -14.85
CA LEU A 123 9.57 4.16 -15.99
C LEU A 123 8.30 4.95 -15.67
N VAL A 124 7.31 4.30 -15.04
CA VAL A 124 6.02 4.93 -14.69
C VAL A 124 6.19 6.03 -13.65
N PHE A 125 7.06 5.80 -12.68
CA PHE A 125 7.37 6.72 -11.59
C PHE A 125 8.60 7.58 -11.86
N HIS A 126 9.16 7.56 -13.09
CA HIS A 126 10.33 8.37 -13.42
C HIS A 126 10.00 9.86 -13.25
N GLY A 127 10.70 10.54 -12.33
CA GLY A 127 10.44 11.94 -11.99
C GLY A 127 9.28 12.15 -11.00
N LYS A 128 8.59 11.11 -10.55
CA LYS A 128 7.53 11.17 -9.53
C LYS A 128 8.04 11.00 -8.09
N ASP A 129 9.33 10.70 -7.91
CA ASP A 129 9.98 10.72 -6.59
C ASP A 129 10.07 12.15 -6.01
N ASP A 130 9.92 13.16 -6.86
CA ASP A 130 9.79 14.56 -6.43
C ASP A 130 8.38 14.94 -5.96
N GLU A 131 7.39 14.07 -6.17
CA GLU A 131 6.00 14.33 -5.81
C GLU A 131 5.73 13.90 -4.36
N ALA A 132 4.96 14.72 -3.65
CA ALA A 132 4.63 14.46 -2.26
C ALA A 132 3.81 13.17 -2.10
N ARG A 133 4.11 12.40 -1.07
CA ARG A 133 3.29 11.25 -0.64
C ARG A 133 2.13 11.75 0.20
N VAL A 134 0.98 11.09 0.08
CA VAL A 134 -0.21 11.43 0.88
C VAL A 134 -0.31 10.46 2.04
N ILE A 135 -0.53 10.95 3.25
CA ILE A 135 -0.80 10.13 4.44
C ILE A 135 -2.17 10.51 4.97
N ASN A 136 -3.13 9.63 4.77
CA ASN A 136 -4.46 9.70 5.34
C ASN A 136 -4.42 9.06 6.74
N PHE A 137 -5.04 9.71 7.71
CA PHE A 137 -5.16 9.16 9.06
C PHE A 137 -6.51 9.52 9.69
N ASP A 138 -6.96 8.66 10.59
CA ASP A 138 -8.21 8.81 11.34
C ASP A 138 -8.13 8.11 12.70
N ALA A 139 -9.07 8.44 13.59
CA ALA A 139 -9.27 7.77 14.86
C ALA A 139 -10.76 7.52 15.17
N ALA A 140 -11.08 6.30 15.61
CA ALA A 140 -12.41 5.96 16.12
C ALA A 140 -12.39 5.73 17.62
N VAL A 141 -13.31 6.36 18.35
CA VAL A 141 -13.57 6.07 19.77
C VAL A 141 -14.84 5.23 19.91
N LEU A 142 -14.70 3.96 20.24
CA LEU A 142 -15.81 3.01 20.40
C LEU A 142 -15.73 2.35 21.79
N HIS A 143 -16.86 2.34 22.52
CA HIS A 143 -16.94 1.84 23.90
C HIS A 143 -15.87 2.43 24.85
N ARG A 144 -15.56 3.72 24.70
CA ARG A 144 -14.50 4.45 25.46
C ARG A 144 -13.07 3.95 25.23
N ARG A 145 -12.83 3.24 24.13
CA ARG A 145 -11.51 2.83 23.66
C ARG A 145 -11.24 3.45 22.31
N MET A 146 -9.98 3.70 22.00
CA MET A 146 -9.61 4.24 20.70
C MET A 146 -9.02 3.18 19.78
N GLY A 147 -9.28 3.33 18.49
CA GLY A 147 -8.48 2.75 17.44
C GLY A 147 -8.04 3.85 16.47
N PHE A 148 -6.91 3.66 15.82
CA PHE A 148 -6.43 4.53 14.75
C PHE A 148 -6.17 3.74 13.46
N GLY A 149 -6.18 4.46 12.36
CA GLY A 149 -5.87 3.96 11.02
C GLY A 149 -5.03 5.00 10.29
N VAL A 150 -3.98 4.53 9.62
CA VAL A 150 -3.09 5.34 8.80
C VAL A 150 -2.84 4.61 7.50
N ILE A 151 -2.95 5.31 6.37
CA ILE A 151 -2.57 4.81 5.06
C ILE A 151 -1.67 5.83 4.38
N THR A 152 -0.59 5.33 3.78
CA THR A 152 0.32 6.11 2.97
C THR A 152 0.17 5.73 1.50
N ARG A 153 0.00 6.73 0.67
CA ARG A 153 -0.12 6.61 -0.79
C ARG A 153 1.02 7.33 -1.51
N ASP A 154 1.45 6.75 -2.62
CA ASP A 154 2.27 7.50 -3.58
C ASP A 154 1.45 8.51 -4.39
N SER A 155 2.12 9.27 -5.23
CA SER A 155 1.47 10.32 -6.04
C SER A 155 0.53 9.79 -7.11
N ASP A 156 0.62 8.49 -7.42
CA ASP A 156 -0.34 7.79 -8.26
C ASP A 156 -1.50 7.19 -7.44
N GLY A 157 -1.48 7.33 -6.11
CA GLY A 157 -2.51 6.83 -5.21
C GLY A 157 -2.34 5.36 -4.80
N PHE A 158 -1.20 4.72 -5.10
CA PHE A 158 -0.94 3.35 -4.64
C PHE A 158 -0.57 3.32 -3.17
N VAL A 159 -1.12 2.37 -2.42
CA VAL A 159 -0.71 2.10 -1.04
C VAL A 159 0.75 1.66 -1.00
N ILE A 160 1.58 2.41 -0.28
CA ILE A 160 2.99 2.08 -0.04
C ILE A 160 3.28 1.72 1.42
N GLY A 161 2.33 1.96 2.31
CA GLY A 161 2.38 1.57 3.70
C GLY A 161 1.12 1.95 4.46
N GLY A 162 1.02 1.47 5.68
CA GLY A 162 -0.06 1.82 6.58
C GLY A 162 0.12 1.19 7.95
N SER A 163 -0.66 1.68 8.91
CA SER A 163 -0.70 1.14 10.26
C SER A 163 -2.10 1.25 10.81
N SER A 164 -2.36 0.41 11.80
CA SER A 164 -3.59 0.45 12.55
C SER A 164 -3.32 -0.06 13.95
N GLY A 165 -4.01 0.53 14.92
CA GLY A 165 -3.73 0.19 16.30
C GLY A 165 -4.86 0.49 17.25
N PHE A 166 -4.77 -0.18 18.40
CA PHE A 166 -5.72 -0.16 19.49
C PHE A 166 -5.04 0.39 20.74
N ASN A 167 -5.73 1.31 21.42
CA ASN A 167 -5.29 1.81 22.71
C ASN A 167 -6.46 1.82 23.71
N ASP A 168 -6.26 1.16 24.85
CA ASP A 168 -7.27 1.04 25.92
C ASP A 168 -7.37 2.31 26.80
N LYS A 169 -6.65 3.37 26.42
CA LYS A 169 -6.77 4.69 27.05
C LYS A 169 -8.16 5.28 26.80
N LEU A 170 -8.76 5.77 27.89
CA LEU A 170 -10.01 6.51 27.84
C LEU A 170 -9.72 7.95 27.38
N MET A 171 -10.19 8.30 26.19
CA MET A 171 -9.96 9.63 25.61
C MET A 171 -11.17 10.15 24.83
N LYS A 172 -11.19 11.47 24.66
CA LYS A 172 -12.17 12.15 23.80
C LYS A 172 -11.72 12.05 22.34
N ALA A 173 -12.65 12.20 21.41
CA ALA A 173 -12.40 12.16 19.98
C ALA A 173 -11.21 13.05 19.57
N ASP A 174 -11.18 14.33 19.96
CA ASP A 174 -10.08 15.25 19.61
C ASP A 174 -8.68 14.75 20.02
N TRP A 175 -8.57 14.03 21.14
CA TRP A 175 -7.29 13.48 21.59
C TRP A 175 -6.94 12.17 20.87
N ALA A 176 -7.94 11.40 20.46
CA ALA A 176 -7.73 10.22 19.63
C ALA A 176 -7.21 10.62 18.24
N GLU A 177 -7.75 11.69 17.66
CA GLU A 177 -7.28 12.29 16.40
C GLU A 177 -5.83 12.74 16.50
N MET A 178 -5.46 13.37 17.61
CA MET A 178 -4.07 13.76 17.87
C MET A 178 -3.14 12.54 17.95
N GLU A 179 -3.57 11.44 18.59
CA GLU A 179 -2.78 10.20 18.63
C GLU A 179 -2.64 9.58 17.23
N ALA A 180 -3.71 9.57 16.42
CA ALA A 180 -3.63 9.11 15.03
C ALA A 180 -2.69 9.98 14.18
N PHE A 181 -2.66 11.29 14.43
CA PHE A 181 -1.70 12.19 13.81
C PHE A 181 -0.25 11.86 14.19
N ASP A 182 0.03 11.61 15.47
CA ASP A 182 1.36 11.16 15.91
C ASP A 182 1.78 9.84 15.24
N GLU A 183 0.85 8.90 15.08
CA GLU A 183 1.10 7.64 14.35
C GLU A 183 1.36 7.87 12.85
N SER A 184 0.69 8.85 12.24
CA SER A 184 0.94 9.25 10.86
C SER A 184 2.35 9.85 10.67
N LEU A 185 2.85 10.62 11.63
CA LEU A 185 4.21 11.18 11.62
C LEU A 185 5.27 10.09 11.75
N LYS A 186 5.03 9.10 12.62
CA LYS A 186 5.88 7.90 12.74
C LYS A 186 5.89 7.11 11.44
N MET A 187 4.75 6.97 10.77
CA MET A 187 4.66 6.29 9.47
C MET A 187 5.51 6.98 8.40
N ALA A 188 5.42 8.31 8.29
CA ALA A 188 6.24 9.09 7.35
C ALA A 188 7.74 8.85 7.57
N SER A 189 8.16 8.85 8.83
CA SER A 189 9.55 8.60 9.24
C SER A 189 10.00 7.17 8.90
N ASN A 190 9.16 6.17 9.20
CA ASN A 190 9.46 4.75 8.94
C ASN A 190 9.58 4.41 7.44
N LEU A 191 8.90 5.18 6.60
CA LEU A 191 8.95 5.04 5.13
C LEU A 191 10.03 5.92 4.49
N ASN A 192 10.79 6.70 5.28
CA ASN A 192 11.78 7.67 4.81
C ASN A 192 11.22 8.65 3.78
N ILE A 193 10.02 9.18 4.05
CA ILE A 193 9.36 10.14 3.17
C ILE A 193 9.89 11.54 3.48
N SER A 194 10.39 12.25 2.47
CA SER A 194 10.86 13.64 2.65
C SER A 194 9.83 14.69 2.21
N LYS A 195 8.88 14.34 1.34
CA LYS A 195 7.79 15.22 0.89
C LYS A 195 6.45 14.59 1.20
N VAL A 196 5.65 15.20 2.07
CA VAL A 196 4.41 14.62 2.61
C VAL A 196 3.25 15.60 2.67
N ILE A 197 2.05 15.09 2.41
CA ILE A 197 0.77 15.77 2.64
C ILE A 197 -0.06 14.87 3.57
N PHE A 198 -0.30 15.35 4.78
CA PHE A 198 -1.18 14.69 5.75
C PHE A 198 -2.64 15.07 5.48
N GLU A 199 -3.55 14.11 5.56
CA GLU A 199 -4.99 14.31 5.34
C GLU A 199 -5.81 13.67 6.46
N SER A 200 -6.74 14.45 7.01
CA SER A 200 -7.67 14.02 8.06
C SER A 200 -9.02 14.71 7.89
N ASP A 201 -10.09 14.05 8.31
CA ASP A 201 -11.44 14.63 8.32
C ASP A 201 -11.73 15.46 9.58
N CYS A 202 -10.83 15.44 10.57
CA CYS A 202 -10.89 16.25 11.78
C CYS A 202 -10.45 17.70 11.52
N ALA A 203 -11.39 18.53 11.08
CA ALA A 203 -11.16 19.96 10.83
C ALA A 203 -10.59 20.70 12.05
N ASN A 204 -10.93 20.29 13.27
CA ASN A 204 -10.39 20.88 14.49
C ASN A 204 -8.87 20.71 14.58
N LEU A 205 -8.39 19.48 14.45
CA LEU A 205 -6.95 19.15 14.45
C LEU A 205 -6.22 19.84 13.30
N VAL A 206 -6.75 19.73 12.08
CA VAL A 206 -6.14 20.37 10.89
C VAL A 206 -5.96 21.88 11.12
N ASN A 207 -6.97 22.54 11.68
CA ASN A 207 -6.89 23.97 11.99
C ASN A 207 -5.87 24.29 13.09
N LYS A 208 -5.69 23.41 14.08
CA LYS A 208 -4.67 23.57 15.13
C LYS A 208 -3.27 23.47 14.57
N VAL A 209 -3.01 22.48 13.72
CA VAL A 209 -1.71 22.32 13.05
C VAL A 209 -1.42 23.52 12.13
N LYS A 210 -2.42 24.00 11.37
CA LYS A 210 -2.28 25.20 10.53
C LYS A 210 -2.04 26.50 11.32
N LYS A 211 -2.43 26.55 12.59
CA LYS A 211 -2.24 27.69 13.50
C LYS A 211 -1.18 27.39 14.57
N MET A 212 -0.25 26.48 14.26
CA MET A 212 0.88 26.14 15.14
C MET A 212 1.58 27.40 15.66
N GLY A 213 1.91 27.40 16.95
CA GLY A 213 2.52 28.53 17.65
C GLY A 213 1.56 29.64 18.10
N LEU A 214 0.28 29.62 17.68
CA LEU A 214 -0.74 30.59 18.13
C LEU A 214 -1.75 29.97 19.11
N ASP A 215 -1.90 28.65 19.11
CA ASP A 215 -2.83 27.94 19.98
C ASP A 215 -2.19 27.60 21.34
N ILE A 216 -2.65 28.27 22.40
CA ILE A 216 -2.17 28.10 23.78
C ILE A 216 -2.93 27.01 24.57
N THR A 217 -3.87 26.29 23.94
CA THR A 217 -4.55 25.17 24.59
C THR A 217 -3.57 24.01 24.82
N ILE A 218 -3.88 23.12 25.76
CA ILE A 218 -3.05 21.93 26.03
C ILE A 218 -2.83 21.11 24.75
N MET A 219 -3.88 20.93 23.95
CA MET A 219 -3.78 20.26 22.66
C MET A 219 -2.92 21.05 21.67
N GLY A 220 -3.03 22.38 21.65
CA GLY A 220 -2.14 23.24 20.85
C GLY A 220 -0.67 23.05 21.19
N CYS A 221 -0.33 22.96 22.48
CA CYS A 221 1.03 22.64 22.92
C CYS A 221 1.48 21.25 22.45
N CYS A 222 0.61 20.22 22.54
CA CYS A 222 0.92 18.88 22.03
C CYS A 222 1.13 18.87 20.51
N VAL A 223 0.30 19.61 19.75
CA VAL A 223 0.46 19.79 18.31
C VAL A 223 1.80 20.44 17.99
N ASN A 224 2.17 21.51 18.70
CA ASN A 224 3.46 22.18 18.50
C ASN A 224 4.65 21.23 18.77
N GLU A 225 4.54 20.36 19.78
CA GLU A 225 5.58 19.38 20.09
C GLU A 225 5.70 18.33 18.99
N ALA A 226 4.58 17.73 18.57
CA ALA A 226 4.55 16.73 17.51
C ALA A 226 5.08 17.28 16.18
N CYS A 227 4.71 18.51 15.85
CA CYS A 227 5.11 19.17 14.61
C CYS A 227 6.58 19.60 14.58
N LYS A 228 7.37 19.45 15.64
CA LYS A 228 8.83 19.66 15.55
C LYS A 228 9.50 18.78 14.50
N ILE A 229 8.92 17.61 14.21
CA ILE A 229 9.40 16.72 13.16
C ILE A 229 9.23 17.33 11.76
N PHE A 230 8.46 18.40 11.61
CA PHE A 230 8.23 19.07 10.32
C PHE A 230 9.52 19.57 9.68
N ASP A 231 10.51 19.94 10.49
CA ASP A 231 11.83 20.41 10.04
C ASP A 231 12.64 19.32 9.30
N ASN A 232 12.25 18.04 9.42
CA ASN A 232 12.91 16.93 8.72
C ASN A 232 12.34 16.68 7.32
N PHE A 233 11.27 17.37 6.91
CA PHE A 233 10.67 17.20 5.59
C PHE A 233 11.08 18.34 4.64
N ASP A 234 11.40 17.99 3.40
CA ASP A 234 11.57 18.94 2.30
C ASP A 234 10.26 19.67 1.98
N LEU A 235 9.14 18.98 2.18
CA LEU A 235 7.79 19.53 2.03
C LEU A 235 6.85 18.84 3.02
N VAL A 236 6.13 19.62 3.82
CA VAL A 236 5.08 19.13 4.70
C VAL A 236 3.84 20.02 4.62
N LYS A 237 2.69 19.39 4.43
CA LYS A 237 1.38 20.05 4.46
C LYS A 237 0.39 19.19 5.23
N ILE A 238 -0.64 19.82 5.77
CA ILE A 238 -1.82 19.13 6.31
C ILE A 238 -3.08 19.72 5.68
N ASN A 239 -3.97 18.85 5.23
CA ASN A 239 -5.24 19.21 4.61
C ASN A 239 -6.41 18.56 5.32
N TRP A 240 -7.54 19.25 5.29
CA TRP A 240 -8.80 18.65 5.66
C TRP A 240 -9.34 17.92 4.44
N THR A 241 -9.83 16.70 4.63
CA THR A 241 -10.51 15.91 3.61
C THR A 241 -11.91 15.52 4.08
N ASN A 242 -12.80 15.22 3.15
CA ASN A 242 -14.14 14.75 3.49
C ASN A 242 -14.05 13.30 4.01
N SER A 243 -14.78 12.96 5.07
CA SER A 243 -14.82 11.62 5.66
C SER A 243 -15.19 10.52 4.65
N SER A 244 -15.91 10.87 3.57
CA SER A 244 -16.18 9.96 2.45
C SER A 244 -14.94 9.41 1.74
N SER A 245 -13.80 10.08 1.92
CA SER A 245 -12.51 9.83 1.27
C SER A 245 -11.48 9.17 2.21
N ASN A 246 -11.85 8.94 3.48
CA ASN A 246 -11.02 8.29 4.51
C ASN A 246 -11.64 6.94 4.94
N ARG A 247 -12.17 6.15 3.99
CA ARG A 247 -12.90 4.92 4.30
C ARG A 247 -11.97 3.81 4.75
N VAL A 248 -10.75 3.76 4.20
CA VAL A 248 -9.77 2.76 4.61
C VAL A 248 -9.35 2.98 6.07
N GLU A 249 -9.10 4.23 6.45
CA GLU A 249 -8.69 4.60 7.81
C GLU A 249 -9.83 4.34 8.80
N ASP A 250 -11.06 4.75 8.49
CA ASP A 250 -12.24 4.47 9.32
C ASP A 250 -12.46 2.96 9.54
N PHE A 251 -12.28 2.15 8.48
CA PHE A 251 -12.31 0.69 8.60
C PHE A 251 -11.21 0.17 9.51
N LEU A 252 -9.97 0.62 9.31
CA LEU A 252 -8.81 0.24 10.13
C LEU A 252 -9.02 0.58 11.61
N CYS A 253 -9.51 1.79 11.92
CA CYS A 253 -9.82 2.22 13.28
C CYS A 253 -10.80 1.25 13.96
N LYS A 254 -11.91 0.92 13.29
CA LYS A 254 -12.94 0.02 13.80
C LYS A 254 -12.44 -1.41 13.95
N PHE A 255 -11.67 -1.88 12.96
CA PHE A 255 -11.06 -3.20 12.97
C PHE A 255 -10.12 -3.36 14.17
N ALA A 256 -9.28 -2.36 14.44
CA ALA A 256 -8.37 -2.37 15.58
C ALA A 256 -9.11 -2.41 16.91
N VAL A 257 -10.18 -1.63 17.10
CA VAL A 257 -10.95 -1.67 18.35
C VAL A 257 -11.63 -3.02 18.56
N HIS A 258 -12.19 -3.60 17.49
CA HIS A 258 -12.88 -4.88 17.56
C HIS A 258 -11.91 -6.02 17.93
N ASN A 259 -10.76 -6.06 17.26
CA ASN A 259 -9.79 -7.15 17.40
C ASN A 259 -8.72 -6.89 18.47
N ARG A 260 -8.66 -5.67 19.02
CA ARG A 260 -7.63 -5.21 19.97
C ARG A 260 -6.21 -5.48 19.48
N CYS A 261 -5.94 -5.11 18.22
CA CYS A 261 -4.67 -5.39 17.55
C CYS A 261 -3.90 -4.11 17.21
N ASN A 262 -2.59 -4.28 17.01
CA ASN A 262 -1.66 -3.25 16.56
C ASN A 262 -0.76 -3.86 15.48
N TRP A 263 -0.63 -3.18 14.34
CA TRP A 263 0.15 -3.66 13.22
C TRP A 263 0.49 -2.54 12.24
N SER A 264 1.55 -2.77 11.47
CA SER A 264 1.99 -1.90 10.39
C SER A 264 2.39 -2.75 9.21
N PHE A 265 2.14 -2.26 8.00
CA PHE A 265 2.48 -2.92 6.75
C PHE A 265 3.13 -1.92 5.80
N LYS A 266 3.85 -2.44 4.79
CA LYS A 266 4.41 -1.62 3.71
C LYS A 266 3.56 -1.80 2.46
N MET A 267 4.15 -2.27 1.37
CA MET A 267 3.41 -2.57 0.18
C MET A 267 2.44 -3.74 0.41
N ASP A 268 2.66 -4.59 1.41
CA ASP A 268 1.92 -5.82 1.75
C ASP A 268 0.69 -5.58 2.62
N TYR A 269 -0.20 -4.71 2.15
CA TYR A 269 -1.40 -4.43 2.90
C TYR A 269 -2.35 -5.64 2.99
N PRO A 270 -3.17 -5.72 4.04
CA PRO A 270 -4.01 -6.88 4.36
C PRO A 270 -5.17 -7.06 3.38
N SER A 271 -5.63 -8.30 3.18
CA SER A 271 -6.73 -8.58 2.26
C SER A 271 -8.03 -7.91 2.70
N GLU A 272 -8.20 -7.67 4.01
CA GLU A 272 -9.37 -7.03 4.62
C GLU A 272 -9.60 -5.60 4.11
N ILE A 273 -8.55 -4.89 3.72
CA ILE A 273 -8.67 -3.52 3.19
C ILE A 273 -8.60 -3.45 1.67
N HIS A 274 -8.38 -4.58 0.98
CA HIS A 274 -8.15 -4.60 -0.46
C HIS A 274 -9.31 -3.99 -1.22
N ASP A 275 -10.53 -4.45 -0.97
CA ASP A 275 -11.71 -3.95 -1.68
C ASP A 275 -11.95 -2.46 -1.41
N ILE A 276 -11.68 -1.97 -0.20
CA ILE A 276 -11.86 -0.57 0.17
C ILE A 276 -10.82 0.30 -0.55
N VAL A 277 -9.55 -0.10 -0.51
CA VAL A 277 -8.45 0.56 -1.23
C VAL A 277 -8.76 0.62 -2.72
N MET A 278 -9.24 -0.48 -3.30
CA MET A 278 -9.58 -0.54 -4.72
C MET A 278 -10.75 0.40 -5.03
N ASN A 279 -11.79 0.44 -4.20
CA ASN A 279 -12.94 1.33 -4.39
C ASN A 279 -12.63 2.82 -4.20
N GLU A 280 -11.73 3.18 -3.29
CA GLU A 280 -11.26 4.56 -3.14
C GLU A 280 -10.46 5.03 -4.35
N ALA A 281 -9.65 4.15 -4.95
CA ALA A 281 -8.92 4.51 -6.15
C ALA A 281 -9.82 4.83 -7.36
N ILE A 282 -11.10 4.41 -7.35
CA ILE A 282 -12.11 4.61 -8.41
C ILE A 282 -12.69 6.03 -8.39
N ASN A 283 -12.84 6.61 -7.20
CA ASN A 283 -13.59 7.84 -6.96
C ASN A 283 -12.67 9.05 -6.79
#